data_AF-A0ABD5YC52-F1
#
_entry.id   AF-A0ABD5YC52-F1
#
_cell.length_a   1.000
_cell.length_b   1.000
_cell.length_c   1.000
_cell.angle_alpha   90.00
_cell.angle_beta   90.00
_cell.angle_gamma   90.00
#
_symmetry.space_group_name_H-M   'P 1'
#
loop_
_entity.id
_entity.type
_entity.pdbx_description
1 polymer ?
#
loop_
_entity_poly.entity_id
_entity_poly.type
_entity_poly.pdbx_seq_one_letter_code
_entity_poly.pdbx_strand_id
1 'polypeptide(L)'
;MEQNVSQIHEHDLRSVWENEERDFTQWLTENIDLLASELGIEIEDARVEEAVGDFSVDIVAREMNTGETVVIENQYNRTDHDHLGKLLTYSSGKNAGFTM
;
A
#
# COMPACT_ATOMS: atom_id res chain seq x y z
N MET A 1 -26.55 -30.46 2.31
CA MET A 1 -25.46 -29.48 2.22
C MET A 1 -25.43 -28.76 3.54
N GLU A 2 -24.48 -29.07 4.42
CA GLU A 2 -24.30 -28.31 5.67
C GLU A 2 -23.71 -26.95 5.30
N GLN A 3 -24.48 -25.89 5.52
CA GLN A 3 -23.94 -24.54 5.38
C GLN A 3 -23.14 -24.23 6.64
N ASN A 4 -21.82 -24.21 6.51
CA ASN A 4 -20.93 -23.64 7.51
C ASN A 4 -21.03 -22.11 7.42
N VAL A 5 -22.04 -21.56 8.09
CA VAL A 5 -22.21 -20.11 8.24
C VAL A 5 -21.58 -19.71 9.57
N SER A 6 -20.52 -18.90 9.53
CA SER A 6 -19.89 -18.29 10.70
C SER A 6 -20.31 -16.82 10.84
N GLN A 7 -20.07 -16.25 12.03
CA GLN A 7 -20.26 -14.82 12.26
C GLN A 7 -19.03 -14.03 11.85
N ILE A 8 -19.24 -12.82 11.33
CA ILE A 8 -18.16 -11.85 11.09
C ILE A 8 -17.74 -11.26 12.43
N HIS A 9 -16.43 -11.17 12.66
CA HIS A 9 -15.85 -10.59 13.86
C HIS A 9 -14.96 -9.41 13.49
N GLU A 10 -15.06 -8.33 14.25
CA GLU A 10 -14.10 -7.23 14.18
C GLU A 10 -12.81 -7.63 14.89
N HIS A 11 -11.68 -7.26 14.30
CA HIS A 11 -10.34 -7.53 14.81
C HIS A 11 -9.54 -6.22 14.84
N ASP A 12 -8.68 -6.07 15.84
CA ASP A 12 -7.63 -5.06 15.80
C ASP A 12 -6.63 -5.39 14.68
N LEU A 13 -6.15 -4.39 13.94
CA LEU A 13 -5.23 -4.60 12.82
C LEU A 13 -3.99 -5.39 13.26
N ARG A 14 -3.42 -5.10 14.44
CA ARG A 14 -2.23 -5.78 14.95
C ARG A 14 -2.49 -7.22 15.36
N SER A 15 -3.75 -7.61 15.56
CA SER A 15 -4.12 -9.00 15.81
C SER A 15 -4.15 -9.85 14.53
N VAL A 16 -4.22 -9.21 13.36
CA VAL A 16 -4.20 -9.85 12.04
C VAL A 16 -2.81 -9.74 11.41
N TRP A 17 -2.23 -8.54 11.45
CA TRP A 17 -0.91 -8.22 10.92
C TRP A 17 -0.04 -7.63 12.04
N GLU A 18 0.74 -8.47 12.69
CA GLU A 18 1.54 -8.08 13.87
C GLU A 18 2.53 -6.95 13.52
N ASN A 19 3.17 -7.04 12.35
CA ASN A 19 4.14 -6.07 11.86
C ASN A 19 3.63 -5.37 10.59
N GLU A 20 3.49 -4.05 10.64
CA GLU A 20 3.01 -3.22 9.52
C GLU A 20 3.88 -3.35 8.27
N GLU A 21 5.18 -3.05 8.42
CA GLU A 21 6.16 -3.05 7.33
C GLU A 21 6.34 -4.41 6.63
N ARG A 22 6.05 -5.51 7.35
CA ARG A 22 6.35 -6.86 6.86
C ARG A 22 5.10 -7.67 6.53
N ASP A 23 4.11 -7.65 7.41
CA ASP A 23 2.92 -8.50 7.29
C ASP A 23 1.81 -7.76 6.53
N PHE A 24 1.53 -6.49 6.85
CA PHE A 24 0.50 -5.71 6.14
C PHE A 24 0.98 -5.25 4.77
N THR A 25 2.20 -4.71 4.66
CA THR A 25 2.77 -4.29 3.36
C THR A 25 2.79 -5.43 2.34
N GLN A 26 3.18 -6.65 2.77
CA GLN A 26 3.16 -7.81 1.90
C GLN A 26 1.72 -8.18 1.49
N TRP A 27 0.79 -8.24 2.44
CA TRP A 27 -0.60 -8.53 2.15
C TRP A 27 -1.20 -7.51 1.18
N LEU A 28 -0.96 -6.22 1.40
CA LEU A 28 -1.47 -5.14 0.53
C LEU A 28 -0.89 -5.26 -0.88
N THR A 29 0.38 -5.60 -1.02
CA THR A 29 1.01 -5.82 -2.33
C THR A 29 0.36 -6.98 -3.09
N GLU A 30 0.07 -8.09 -2.40
CA GLU A 30 -0.59 -9.26 -2.98
C GLU A 30 -2.07 -9.03 -3.32
N ASN A 31 -2.70 -8.02 -2.70
CA ASN A 31 -4.12 -7.68 -2.84
C ASN A 31 -4.31 -6.22 -3.31
N ILE A 32 -3.38 -5.73 -4.14
CA ILE A 32 -3.34 -4.32 -4.57
C ILE A 32 -4.59 -3.91 -5.36
N ASP A 33 -5.27 -4.89 -5.97
CA ASP A 33 -6.53 -4.73 -6.68
C ASP A 33 -7.66 -4.22 -5.79
N LEU A 34 -7.67 -4.57 -4.50
CA LEU A 34 -8.64 -4.06 -3.54
C LEU A 34 -8.48 -2.55 -3.35
N LEU A 35 -7.24 -2.08 -3.18
CA LEU A 35 -6.94 -0.65 -3.07
C LEU A 35 -7.25 0.08 -4.38
N ALA A 36 -6.83 -0.49 -5.50
CA ALA A 36 -7.05 0.06 -6.83
C ALA A 36 -8.57 0.25 -7.10
N SER A 37 -9.38 -0.75 -6.78
CA SER A 37 -10.83 -0.70 -6.91
C SER A 37 -11.47 0.39 -6.05
N GLU A 38 -11.01 0.57 -4.81
CA GLU A 38 -11.54 1.60 -3.91
C GLU A 38 -11.20 3.02 -4.39
N LEU A 39 -10.01 3.19 -4.96
CA LEU A 39 -9.55 4.47 -5.52
C LEU A 39 -10.06 4.74 -6.95
N GLY A 40 -10.65 3.73 -7.61
CA GLY A 40 -11.15 3.84 -8.98
C GLY A 40 -10.04 3.98 -10.03
N ILE A 41 -8.87 3.38 -9.78
CA ILE A 41 -7.72 3.35 -10.70
C ILE A 41 -7.30 1.90 -10.98
N GLU A 42 -6.47 1.68 -11.99
CA GLU A 42 -5.93 0.36 -12.32
C GLU A 42 -4.43 0.33 -11.99
N ILE A 43 -4.02 -0.54 -11.05
CA ILE A 43 -2.65 -0.65 -10.58
C ILE A 43 -2.09 -2.03 -10.95
N GLU A 44 -0.85 -2.07 -11.46
CA GLU A 44 -0.10 -3.30 -11.75
C GLU A 44 1.36 -3.21 -11.28
N ASP A 45 2.08 -4.32 -11.39
CA ASP A 45 3.52 -4.41 -11.09
C ASP A 45 3.91 -3.91 -9.68
N ALA A 46 3.04 -4.12 -8.69
CA ALA A 46 3.31 -3.74 -7.30
C ALA A 46 4.51 -4.51 -6.73
N ARG A 47 5.45 -3.76 -6.13
CA ARG A 47 6.71 -4.26 -5.55
C ARG A 47 6.96 -3.60 -4.21
N VAL A 48 7.47 -4.38 -3.28
CA VAL A 48 7.85 -3.90 -1.94
C VAL A 48 9.27 -3.36 -1.91
N GLU A 49 9.54 -2.46 -0.96
CA GLU A 49 10.89 -2.05 -0.52
C GLU A 49 11.80 -1.56 -1.66
N GLU A 50 11.29 -0.66 -2.50
CA GLU A 50 12.03 -0.11 -3.62
C GLU A 50 12.87 1.11 -3.20
N ALA A 51 14.18 1.03 -3.40
CA ALA A 51 15.13 2.06 -2.99
C ALA A 51 14.94 3.41 -3.72
N VAL A 52 15.08 4.50 -2.96
CA VAL A 52 15.10 5.91 -3.38
C VAL A 52 16.21 6.65 -2.64
N GLY A 53 17.39 6.75 -3.26
CA GLY A 53 18.57 7.27 -2.58
C GLY A 53 18.91 6.43 -1.35
N ASP A 54 18.94 7.07 -0.18
CA ASP A 54 19.22 6.40 1.11
C ASP A 54 17.94 5.88 1.81
N PHE A 55 16.77 6.03 1.19
CA PHE A 55 15.48 5.62 1.73
C PHE A 55 14.86 4.47 0.92
N SER A 56 13.82 3.85 1.48
CA SER A 56 13.04 2.80 0.83
C SER A 56 11.56 3.18 0.87
N VAL A 57 10.90 3.06 -0.26
CA VAL A 57 9.43 3.18 -0.38
C VAL A 57 8.81 1.86 0.04
N ASP A 58 7.69 1.90 0.76
CA ASP A 58 6.99 0.68 1.17
C ASP A 58 6.53 -0.13 -0.06
N ILE A 59 5.76 0.50 -0.96
CA ILE A 59 5.29 -0.13 -2.19
C ILE A 59 5.41 0.85 -3.38
N VAL A 60 5.92 0.33 -4.50
CA VAL A 60 5.92 1.02 -5.80
C VAL A 60 5.15 0.17 -6.81
N ALA A 61 4.29 0.82 -7.58
CA ALA A 61 3.50 0.18 -8.62
C ALA A 61 3.38 1.08 -9.86
N ARG A 62 2.61 0.64 -10.86
CA ARG A 62 2.33 1.39 -12.09
C ARG A 62 0.83 1.53 -12.29
N GLU A 63 0.36 2.74 -12.61
CA GLU A 63 -1.01 2.96 -13.05
C GLU A 63 -1.12 2.59 -14.54
N MET A 64 -2.10 1.75 -14.89
CA MET A 64 -2.15 1.12 -16.21
C MET A 64 -2.54 2.07 -17.36
N ASN A 65 -3.37 3.07 -17.10
CA ASN A 65 -3.91 3.95 -18.14
C ASN A 65 -2.92 5.05 -18.55
N THR A 66 -2.15 5.58 -17.61
CA THR A 66 -1.16 6.64 -17.81
C THR A 66 0.27 6.11 -17.88
N GLY A 67 0.51 4.91 -17.34
CA GLY A 67 1.85 4.34 -17.19
C GLY A 67 2.68 5.02 -16.10
N GLU A 68 2.07 5.90 -15.31
CA GLU A 68 2.77 6.64 -14.26
C GLU A 68 3.09 5.77 -13.06
N THR A 69 4.21 6.08 -12.41
CA THR A 69 4.59 5.43 -11.15
C THR A 69 3.61 5.83 -10.05
N VAL A 70 3.18 4.83 -9.28
CA VAL A 70 2.40 4.96 -8.05
C VAL A 70 3.33 4.68 -6.88
N VAL A 71 3.42 5.62 -5.94
CA VAL A 71 4.11 5.46 -4.66
C VAL A 71 3.06 5.29 -3.58
N ILE A 72 3.22 4.27 -2.72
CA ILE A 72 2.26 3.95 -1.68
C ILE A 72 3.00 3.79 -0.35
N GLU A 73 2.58 4.50 0.68
CA GLU A 73 3.06 4.35 2.07
C GLU A 73 1.92 3.91 2.98
N ASN A 74 1.95 2.67 3.43
CA ASN A 74 0.86 2.09 4.22
C ASN A 74 1.09 2.20 5.72
N GLN A 75 0.03 2.56 6.47
CA GLN A 75 0.12 2.74 7.92
C GLN A 75 -1.18 2.34 8.65
N TYR A 76 -1.08 1.87 9.89
CA TYR A 76 -2.23 1.53 10.73
C TYR A 76 -2.87 2.76 11.39
N ASN A 77 -2.05 3.76 11.70
CA ASN A 77 -2.47 4.91 12.48
C ASN A 77 -2.73 6.13 11.60
N ARG A 78 -3.14 7.23 12.24
CA ARG A 78 -3.29 8.52 11.55
C ARG A 78 -1.94 8.99 11.03
N THR A 79 -1.96 9.56 9.83
CA THR A 79 -0.80 10.21 9.21
C THR A 79 -0.33 11.42 10.03
N ASP A 80 0.94 11.79 9.87
CA ASP A 80 1.57 12.98 10.43
C ASP A 80 2.51 13.66 9.40
N HIS A 81 3.28 14.65 9.85
CA HIS A 81 4.19 15.40 8.99
C HIS A 81 5.41 14.60 8.51
N ASP A 82 5.84 13.58 9.27
CA ASP A 82 6.96 12.74 8.88
C ASP A 82 6.55 11.87 7.68
N HIS A 83 5.34 11.30 7.72
CA HIS A 83 4.76 10.55 6.59
C HIS A 83 4.57 11.43 5.36
N LEU A 84 4.08 12.66 5.52
CA LEU A 84 3.99 13.61 4.40
C LEU A 84 5.38 13.89 3.79
N GLY A 85 6.41 14.05 4.62
CA GLY A 85 7.78 14.25 4.17
C GLY A 85 8.32 13.06 3.38
N LYS A 86 8.04 11.82 3.84
CA LYS A 86 8.36 10.59 3.11
C LYS A 86 7.69 10.58 1.74
N LEU A 87 6.37 10.74 1.70
CA LEU A 87 5.60 10.76 0.43
C LEU A 87 6.21 11.77 -0.54
N LEU A 88 6.41 13.02 -0.14
CA LEU A 88 7.02 14.04 -1.02
C LEU A 88 8.42 13.64 -1.53
N THR A 89 9.25 13.07 -0.66
CA THR A 89 10.61 12.62 -1.01
C THR A 89 10.55 11.48 -2.01
N TYR A 90 9.67 10.52 -1.79
CA TYR A 90 9.54 9.30 -2.59
C TYR A 90 8.92 9.59 -3.94
N SER A 91 7.84 10.39 -3.98
CA SER A 91 7.22 10.84 -5.22
C SER A 91 8.23 11.58 -6.10
N SER A 92 9.04 12.47 -5.49
CA SER A 92 10.08 13.21 -6.22
C SER A 92 11.17 12.28 -6.73
N GLY A 93 11.61 11.32 -5.92
CA GLY A 93 12.68 10.38 -6.26
C GLY A 93 12.29 9.32 -7.29
N LYS A 94 11.01 8.93 -7.35
CA LYS A 94 10.48 7.97 -8.32
C LYS A 94 9.76 8.62 -9.51
N ASN A 95 9.69 9.95 -9.54
CA ASN A 95 8.91 10.72 -10.53
C ASN A 95 7.46 10.20 -10.61
N ALA A 96 6.81 10.13 -9.45
CA ALA A 96 5.48 9.55 -9.31
C ALA A 96 4.39 10.49 -9.86
N GLY A 97 3.44 9.92 -10.61
CA GLY A 97 2.21 10.61 -11.00
C GLY A 97 1.11 10.47 -9.93
N PHE A 98 1.17 9.40 -9.15
CA PHE A 98 0.24 9.13 -8.05
C PHE A 98 0.99 8.83 -6.76
N THR A 99 0.43 9.25 -5.64
CA THR A 99 1.02 9.09 -4.31
C THR A 99 -0.11 8.97 -3.30
N MET A 100 -0.05 7.94 -2.45
CA MET A 100 -1.09 7.62 -1.48
C MET A 100 -0.52 7.03 -0.19
#